data_AF-A0A7V3NYZ2-F1
#
_entry.id   AF-A0A7V3NYZ2-F1
#
_cell.length_a   1.000
_cell.length_b   1.000
_cell.length_c   1.000
_cell.angle_alpha   90.00
_cell.angle_beta   90.00
_cell.angle_gamma   90.00
#
_symmetry.space_group_name_H-M   'P 1'
#
loop_
_entity.id
_entity.type
_entity.pdbx_description
1 polymer ?
#
loop_
_entity_poly.entity_id
_entity_poly.type
_entity_poly.pdbx_seq_one_letter_code
_entity_poly.pdbx_strand_id
1 'polypeptide(L)'
;MEEKRWSDYAFFPRGVAIIGASPHDIAILAQMSTKIKEKLFLVNPNYREIRGQTCYPNILAIKEPIDYAILVIPALIVPQVLEECLQKGVKVAQIYSSGFSETGMGERMALEKGAQLSRCLAYLL
;
A
#
# COMPACT_ATOMS: atom_id res chain seq x y z
N MET A 1 -12.93 -11.56 23.54
CA MET A 1 -12.26 -10.52 22.75
C MET A 1 -12.78 -10.66 21.34
N GLU A 2 -13.44 -9.64 20.80
CA GLU A 2 -14.07 -9.73 19.47
C GLU A 2 -12.98 -9.72 18.40
N GLU A 3 -13.02 -10.70 17.49
CA GLU A 3 -12.02 -10.85 16.44
C GLU A 3 -12.19 -9.72 15.42
N LYS A 4 -11.15 -8.90 15.23
CA LYS A 4 -11.20 -7.79 14.27
C LYS A 4 -11.34 -8.32 12.84
N ARG A 5 -12.25 -7.74 12.09
CA ARG A 5 -12.47 -8.03 10.67
C ARG A 5 -11.52 -7.17 9.82
N TRP A 6 -11.27 -7.61 8.59
CA TRP A 6 -10.47 -6.82 7.63
C TRP A 6 -11.03 -5.40 7.46
N SER A 7 -12.35 -5.23 7.49
CA SER A 7 -13.05 -3.95 7.35
C SER A 7 -12.67 -2.95 8.43
N ASP A 8 -12.38 -3.43 9.65
CA ASP A 8 -11.99 -2.57 10.76
C ASP A 8 -10.64 -1.90 10.46
N TYR A 9 -9.74 -2.61 9.78
CA TYR A 9 -8.45 -2.08 9.35
C TYR A 9 -8.56 -1.18 8.11
N ALA A 10 -9.52 -1.44 7.22
CA ALA A 10 -9.76 -0.61 6.05
C ALA A 10 -10.37 0.76 6.41
N PHE A 11 -11.34 0.78 7.33
CA PHE A 11 -12.06 2.02 7.70
C PHE A 11 -11.46 2.74 8.92
N PHE A 12 -10.79 2.01 9.81
CA PHE A 12 -10.20 2.58 11.04
C PHE A 12 -8.73 2.15 11.26
N PRO A 13 -7.83 2.41 10.29
CA PRO A 13 -6.43 2.04 10.42
C PRO A 13 -5.72 2.80 11.55
N ARG A 14 -4.73 2.14 12.15
CA ARG A 14 -3.77 2.78 13.06
C ARG A 14 -2.72 3.56 12.29
N GLY A 15 -2.30 3.05 11.14
CA GLY A 15 -1.30 3.66 10.27
C GLY A 15 -1.50 3.25 8.81
N VAL A 16 -1.36 4.23 7.92
CA VAL A 16 -1.55 4.08 6.47
C VAL A 16 -0.23 4.36 5.76
N ALA A 17 0.27 3.40 4.98
CA ALA A 17 1.42 3.62 4.10
C ALA A 17 0.97 3.85 2.65
N ILE A 18 1.46 4.91 2.01
CA ILE A 18 1.37 5.08 0.54
C ILE A 18 2.70 4.65 -0.06
N ILE A 19 2.69 3.54 -0.78
CA ILE A 19 3.86 2.96 -1.44
C ILE A 19 3.86 3.35 -2.91
N GLY A 20 4.98 3.87 -3.39
CA GLY A 20 5.07 4.52 -4.70
C GLY A 20 4.82 6.03 -4.64
N ALA A 21 4.81 6.62 -3.43
CA ALA A 21 4.50 8.01 -3.21
C ALA A 21 5.36 8.96 -4.06
N SER A 22 4.75 9.93 -4.75
CA SER A 22 5.46 10.97 -5.52
C SER A 22 4.85 12.35 -5.30
N PRO A 23 5.58 13.47 -5.54
CA PRO A 23 5.07 14.82 -5.28
C PRO A 23 3.77 15.20 -6.02
N HIS A 24 3.47 14.53 -7.14
CA HIS A 24 2.32 14.78 -8.00
C HIS A 24 1.18 13.77 -7.82
N ASP A 25 1.31 12.84 -6.88
CA ASP A 25 0.35 11.76 -6.71
C ASP A 25 -0.97 12.27 -6.11
N ILE A 26 -2.06 11.99 -6.83
CA ILE A 26 -3.42 12.42 -6.47
C ILE A 26 -3.89 11.72 -5.19
N ALA A 27 -3.45 10.48 -4.95
CA ALA A 27 -3.78 9.73 -3.74
C ALA A 27 -3.19 10.41 -2.49
N ILE A 28 -1.94 10.89 -2.58
CA ILE A 28 -1.32 11.67 -1.50
C ILE A 28 -2.06 12.98 -1.31
N LEU A 29 -2.37 13.70 -2.39
CA LEU A 29 -3.07 14.98 -2.35
C LEU A 29 -4.43 14.88 -1.65
N ALA A 30 -5.22 13.87 -1.99
CA ALA A 30 -6.52 13.63 -1.38
C ALA A 30 -6.38 13.33 0.12
N GLN A 31 -5.46 12.45 0.50
CA GLN A 31 -5.33 11.99 1.88
C GLN A 31 -4.70 13.04 2.81
N MET A 32 -3.74 13.82 2.31
CA MET A 32 -3.07 14.89 3.07
C MET A 32 -4.04 16.02 3.50
N SER A 33 -5.18 16.13 2.83
CA SER A 33 -6.22 17.12 3.13
C SER A 33 -7.22 16.64 4.19
N THR A 34 -7.04 15.43 4.73
CA THR A 34 -7.93 14.82 5.73
C THR A 34 -7.22 14.58 7.06
N LYS A 35 -7.95 14.12 8.08
CA LYS A 35 -7.38 13.72 9.39
C LYS A 35 -6.46 12.49 9.30
N ILE A 36 -6.47 11.75 8.19
CA ILE A 36 -5.56 10.61 7.99
C ILE A 36 -4.09 11.05 7.92
N LYS A 37 -3.79 12.32 7.58
CA LYS A 37 -2.42 12.83 7.42
C LYS A 37 -1.49 12.56 8.61
N GLU A 38 -2.02 12.53 9.84
CA GLU A 38 -1.25 12.28 11.06
C GLU A 38 -0.80 10.81 11.20
N LYS A 39 -1.46 9.92 10.48
CA LYS A 39 -1.21 8.48 10.43
C LYS A 39 -0.71 8.04 9.06
N LEU A 40 -0.33 9.00 8.21
CA LEU A 40 0.08 8.75 6.84
C LEU A 40 1.61 8.67 6.75
N PHE A 41 2.10 7.62 6.11
CA PHE A 41 3.52 7.37 5.91
C PHE A 41 3.80 7.22 4.42
N LEU A 42 4.80 7.94 3.92
CA LEU A 42 5.15 7.93 2.50
C LEU A 42 6.30 6.96 2.28
N VAL A 43 6.20 6.13 1.25
CA VAL A 43 7.22 5.12 0.93
C VAL A 43 7.60 5.24 -0.54
N ASN A 44 8.84 5.64 -0.80
CA ASN A 44 9.46 5.64 -2.11
C ASN A 44 10.99 5.79 -1.96
N PRO A 45 11.82 4.84 -2.43
CA PRO A 45 13.27 4.92 -2.30
C PRO A 45 13.90 6.10 -3.06
N ASN A 46 13.19 6.71 -4.01
CA ASN A 46 13.69 7.84 -4.79
C ASN A 46 13.53 9.19 -4.07
N TYR A 47 12.79 9.25 -2.96
CA TYR A 47 12.54 10.48 -2.22
C TYR A 47 12.90 10.31 -0.75
N ARG A 48 13.50 11.34 -0.15
CA ARG A 48 13.71 11.41 1.31
C ARG A 48 12.60 12.19 2.02
N GLU A 49 11.97 13.09 1.29
CA GLU A 49 10.89 13.94 1.78
C GLU A 49 9.96 14.28 0.62
N ILE A 50 8.66 14.33 0.89
CA ILE A 50 7.64 14.82 -0.03
C ILE A 50 6.76 15.79 0.75
N ARG A 51 6.70 17.05 0.30
CA ARG A 51 5.84 18.10 0.89
C ARG A 51 6.04 18.29 2.40
N GLY A 52 7.29 18.25 2.88
CA GLY A 52 7.61 18.40 4.31
C GLY A 52 7.36 17.17 5.17
N GLN A 53 6.99 16.01 4.58
CA GLN A 53 6.82 14.75 5.28
C GLN A 53 7.91 13.75 4.87
N THR A 54 8.48 13.05 5.86
CA THR A 54 9.48 12.00 5.66
C THR A 54 8.97 10.94 4.69
N CYS A 55 9.80 10.60 3.70
CA CYS A 55 9.57 9.51 2.78
C CYS A 55 10.58 8.39 3.06
N TYR A 56 10.05 7.21 3.39
CA TYR A 56 10.83 6.05 3.77
C TYR A 56 11.22 5.24 2.52
N PRO A 57 12.40 4.58 2.52
CA PRO A 57 12.84 3.80 1.37
C PRO A 57 12.02 2.52 1.14
N ASN A 58 11.43 1.97 2.20
CA ASN A 58 10.53 0.82 2.18
C ASN A 58 9.62 0.87 3.42
N ILE A 59 8.58 0.03 3.44
CA ILE A 59 7.59 0.01 4.53
C ILE A 59 8.18 -0.52 5.86
N LEU A 60 9.21 -1.37 5.78
CA LEU A 60 9.88 -1.96 6.94
C LEU A 60 10.71 -0.92 7.73
N ALA A 61 11.14 0.16 7.08
CA ALA A 61 11.88 1.25 7.72
C ALA A 61 11.02 2.13 8.63
N ILE A 62 9.70 2.05 8.52
CA ILE A 62 8.76 2.78 9.39
C ILE A 62 8.75 2.09 10.76
N LYS A 63 8.80 2.85 11.87
CA LYS A 63 8.79 2.25 13.23
C LYS A 63 7.37 2.01 13.74
N GLU A 64 6.46 2.87 13.33
CA GLU A 64 5.05 2.89 13.70
C GLU A 64 4.31 1.68 13.13
N PRO A 65 3.22 1.24 13.79
CA PRO A 65 2.39 0.16 13.28
C PRO A 65 1.66 0.61 12.01
N ILE A 66 1.77 -0.18 10.94
CA ILE A 66 1.04 0.01 9.69
C ILE A 66 0.12 -1.19 9.48
N ASP A 67 -1.18 -0.93 9.35
CA ASP A 67 -2.18 -1.96 9.11
C ASP A 67 -2.94 -1.79 7.79
N TYR A 68 -2.76 -0.64 7.12
CA TYR A 68 -3.29 -0.38 5.79
C TYR A 68 -2.19 0.12 4.83
N ALA A 69 -2.11 -0.46 3.63
CA ALA A 69 -1.17 -0.05 2.60
C ALA A 69 -1.91 0.29 1.29
N ILE A 70 -1.52 1.40 0.67
CA ILE A 70 -1.99 1.84 -0.64
C ILE A 70 -0.81 1.73 -1.59
N LEU A 71 -0.92 0.86 -2.60
CA LEU A 71 0.13 0.55 -3.56
C LEU A 71 -0.15 1.28 -4.88
N VAL A 72 0.68 2.28 -5.17
CA VAL A 72 0.66 3.09 -6.40
C VAL A 72 1.97 2.86 -7.16
N ILE A 73 2.21 1.59 -7.52
CA ILE A 73 3.47 1.11 -8.10
C ILE A 73 3.20 0.28 -9.37
N PRO A 74 4.18 -0.01 -10.22
CA PRO A 74 3.98 -0.93 -11.35
C PRO A 74 3.54 -2.33 -10.88
N ALA A 75 2.58 -2.96 -11.59
CA ALA A 75 2.07 -4.30 -11.26
C ALA A 75 3.18 -5.36 -11.07
N LEU A 76 4.29 -5.25 -11.80
CA LEU A 76 5.42 -6.19 -11.73
C LEU A 76 6.05 -6.27 -10.34
N ILE A 77 6.05 -5.17 -9.56
CA ILE A 77 6.70 -5.13 -8.25
C ILE A 77 5.71 -5.28 -7.08
N VAL A 78 4.41 -5.39 -7.36
CA VAL A 78 3.37 -5.57 -6.34
C VAL A 78 3.60 -6.82 -5.48
N PRO A 79 3.92 -8.01 -6.02
CA PRO A 79 4.13 -9.20 -5.19
C PRO A 79 5.25 -9.04 -4.17
N GLN A 80 6.37 -8.42 -4.57
CA GLN A 80 7.49 -8.14 -3.68
C GLN A 80 7.07 -7.18 -2.54
N VAL A 81 6.36 -6.11 -2.87
CA VAL A 81 5.90 -5.13 -1.89
C VAL A 81 4.84 -5.72 -0.95
N LEU A 82 3.99 -6.63 -1.44
CA LEU A 82 3.03 -7.34 -0.59
C LEU A 82 3.73 -8.22 0.44
N GLU A 83 4.87 -8.84 0.11
CA GLU A 83 5.68 -9.59 1.08
C GLU A 83 6.23 -8.67 2.18
N GLU A 84 6.75 -7.50 1.83
CA GLU A 84 7.18 -6.51 2.83
C GLU A 84 6.01 -6.02 3.70
N CYS A 85 4.82 -5.84 3.11
CA CYS A 85 3.59 -5.51 3.83
C CYS A 85 3.21 -6.61 4.84
N LEU A 86 3.29 -7.89 4.44
CA LEU A 86 3.03 -9.03 5.32
C LEU A 86 4.00 -9.04 6.51
N GLN A 87 5.30 -8.85 6.23
CA GLN A 87 6.33 -8.77 7.27
C GLN A 87 6.11 -7.59 8.23
N LYS A 88 5.66 -6.44 7.71
CA LYS A 88 5.29 -5.28 8.52
C LYS A 88 4.03 -5.51 9.39
N GLY A 89 3.21 -6.50 9.04
CA GLY A 89 1.96 -6.82 9.72
C GLY A 89 0.73 -6.10 9.16
N VAL A 90 0.81 -5.61 7.91
CA VAL A 90 -0.29 -5.01 7.17
C VAL A 90 -1.45 -6.01 7.08
N LYS A 91 -2.69 -5.50 7.24
CA LYS A 91 -3.90 -6.33 7.23
C LYS A 91 -4.68 -6.19 5.94
N VAL A 92 -4.64 -5.00 5.34
CA VAL A 92 -5.33 -4.69 4.09
C VAL A 92 -4.39 -3.92 3.16
N ALA A 93 -4.33 -4.34 1.90
CA ALA A 93 -3.59 -3.68 0.84
C ALA A 93 -4.57 -3.26 -0.29
N GLN A 94 -4.58 -1.99 -0.62
CA GLN A 94 -5.31 -1.44 -1.75
C GLN A 94 -4.34 -1.21 -2.90
N ILE A 95 -4.57 -1.85 -4.04
CA ILE A 95 -3.67 -1.79 -5.19
C ILE A 95 -4.34 -0.92 -6.26
N TYR A 96 -3.72 0.21 -6.57
CA TYR A 96 -4.12 1.14 -7.65
C TYR A 96 -3.42 0.84 -8.99
N SER A 97 -2.49 -0.10 -8.97
CA SER A 97 -1.69 -0.50 -10.12
C SER A 97 -2.54 -1.12 -11.22
N SER A 98 -2.30 -0.69 -12.47
CA SER A 98 -2.73 -1.41 -13.67
C SER A 98 -1.57 -2.22 -14.27
N GLY A 99 -1.88 -3.00 -15.31
CA GLY A 99 -1.00 -3.97 -15.96
C GLY A 99 -1.14 -5.41 -15.44
N PHE A 100 -2.32 -5.82 -14.98
CA PHE A 100 -2.64 -7.18 -14.52
C PHE A 100 -3.44 -7.97 -15.58
N SER A 101 -4.42 -8.79 -15.19
CA SER A 101 -5.17 -9.65 -16.12
C SER A 101 -5.89 -8.89 -17.23
N GLU A 102 -6.18 -7.60 -17.04
CA GLU A 102 -6.81 -6.73 -18.04
C GLU A 102 -5.99 -6.56 -19.31
N THR A 103 -4.69 -6.87 -19.27
CA THR A 103 -3.81 -6.87 -20.44
C THR A 103 -4.01 -8.08 -21.36
N GLY A 104 -4.72 -9.13 -20.91
CA GLY A 104 -4.87 -10.39 -21.63
C GLY A 104 -3.61 -11.27 -21.68
N MET A 105 -2.51 -10.84 -21.04
CA MET A 105 -1.24 -11.58 -21.01
C MET A 105 -1.20 -12.58 -19.85
N GLY A 106 -0.88 -13.84 -20.14
CA GLY A 106 -0.88 -14.92 -19.14
C GLY A 106 0.03 -14.65 -17.93
N GLU A 107 1.20 -14.04 -18.15
CA GLU A 107 2.10 -13.62 -17.07
C GLU A 107 1.49 -12.59 -16.12
N ARG A 108 0.65 -11.67 -16.64
CA ARG A 108 0.00 -10.64 -15.86
C ARG A 108 -1.18 -11.19 -15.05
N MET A 109 -1.87 -12.19 -15.60
CA MET A 109 -2.88 -12.96 -14.85
C MET A 109 -2.24 -13.76 -13.70
N ALA A 110 -1.06 -14.34 -13.92
CA ALA A 110 -0.33 -15.06 -12.87
C ALA A 110 0.13 -14.11 -11.74
N LEU A 111 0.60 -12.91 -12.10
CA LEU A 111 0.94 -11.87 -11.13
C LEU A 111 -0.25 -11.46 -10.26
N GLU A 112 -1.42 -11.25 -10.87
CA GLU A 112 -2.65 -10.93 -10.14
C GLU A 112 -3.06 -12.04 -9.17
N LYS A 113 -3.03 -13.30 -9.61
CA LYS A 113 -3.29 -14.45 -8.73
C LYS A 113 -2.32 -14.47 -7.55
N GLY A 114 -1.04 -14.19 -7.78
CA GLY A 114 -0.04 -14.08 -6.72
C GLY A 114 -0.38 -12.99 -5.71
N ALA A 115 -0.83 -11.83 -6.19
CA ALA A 115 -1.26 -10.72 -5.33
C ALA A 115 -2.51 -11.06 -4.50
N GLN A 116 -3.49 -11.74 -5.11
CA GLN A 116 -4.74 -12.16 -4.46
C GLN A 116 -4.56 -13.29 -3.43
N LEU A 117 -3.53 -14.14 -3.61
CA LEU A 117 -3.18 -15.20 -2.67
C LEU A 117 -2.41 -14.70 -1.43
N SER A 118 -2.08 -13.40 -1.38
CA SER A 118 -1.46 -12.81 -0.20
C SER A 118 -2.37 -12.97 1.03
N ARG A 119 -1.75 -13.22 2.20
CA ARG A 119 -2.47 -13.42 3.46
C ARG A 119 -3.10 -12.13 4.01
N CYS A 120 -2.69 -10.96 3.50
CA CYS A 120 -3.39 -9.70 3.70
C CYS A 120 -4.43 -9.53 2.59
N LEU A 121 -5.58 -8.95 2.94
CA LEU A 121 -6.64 -8.75 1.95
C LEU A 121 -6.20 -7.71 0.92
N ALA A 122 -6.02 -8.16 -0.32
CA ALA A 122 -5.57 -7.33 -1.44
C ALA A 122 -6.73 -7.11 -2.44
N TYR A 123 -7.04 -5.84 -2.71
CA TYR A 123 -8.03 -5.48 -3.74
C TYR A 123 -7.38 -4.66 -4.87
N LEU A 124 -7.67 -5.06 -6.10
CA LEU A 124 -7.38 -4.31 -7.32
C LEU A 124 -8.62 -3.46 -7.67
N LEU A 125 -8.41 -2.18 -7.96
CA LEU A 125 -9.43 -1.23 -8.42
C LEU A 125 -9.05 -0.73 -9.81
#